data_AF-A0A9X9A1N4-F1
#
_entry.id   AF-A0A9X9A1N4-F1
#
_cell.length_a   1.000
_cell.length_b   1.000
_cell.length_c   1.000
_cell.angle_alpha   90.00
_cell.angle_beta   90.00
_cell.angle_gamma   90.00
#
_symmetry.space_group_name_H-M   'P 1'
#
loop_
_entity.id
_entity.type
_entity.pdbx_description
1 polymer ?
#
loop_
_entity_poly.entity_id
_entity_poly.type
_entity_poly.pdbx_seq_one_letter_code
_entity_poly.pdbx_strand_id
1 'polypeptide(L)'
;KQNGHENVSFVAGNAENLPFADHFFDTITCRIAAHHFTSPAQFIYEVNRTLEDNGLFILIDNVSPENNEYDTFYNFIEKKRDPSHERALKKTEWLTL
;
A
#
# COMPACT_ATOMS: atom_id res chain seq x y z
N LYS A 1 2.18 14.40 23.59
CA LYS A 1 1.23 13.41 24.13
C LYS A 1 1.63 12.06 23.58
N GLN A 2 1.96 11.08 24.43
CA GLN A 2 2.09 9.69 23.97
C GLN A 2 0.68 9.12 23.76
N ASN A 3 0.52 8.19 22.82
CA ASN A 3 -0.76 7.60 22.44
C ASN A 3 -1.30 6.56 23.45
N GLY A 4 -0.64 6.37 24.60
CA GLY A 4 -1.07 5.45 25.67
C GLY A 4 -0.77 3.98 25.40
N HIS A 5 -0.08 3.66 24.30
CA HIS A 5 0.33 2.31 23.95
C HIS A 5 1.84 2.15 24.10
N GLU A 6 2.26 1.13 24.84
CA GLU A 6 3.68 0.88 25.15
C GLU A 6 4.35 -0.11 24.19
N ASN A 7 3.55 -0.80 23.36
CA ASN A 7 3.99 -1.85 22.43
C ASN A 7 3.92 -1.41 20.95
N VAL A 8 3.97 -0.10 20.68
CA VAL A 8 3.91 0.47 19.33
C VAL A 8 5.15 1.30 19.07
N SER A 9 5.85 1.01 17.98
CA SER A 9 7.03 1.74 17.53
C SER A 9 6.77 2.35 16.15
N PHE A 10 7.23 3.58 15.93
CA PHE A 10 7.20 4.22 14.62
C PHE A 10 8.59 4.13 13.98
N VAL A 11 8.63 3.68 12.72
CA VAL A 11 9.86 3.60 11.92
C VAL A 11 9.64 4.44 10.67
N ALA A 12 10.58 5.34 10.37
CA ALA A 12 10.61 6.02 9.09
C ALA A 12 11.13 5.05 8.02
N GLY A 13 10.39 4.87 6.93
CA GLY A 13 10.75 3.93 5.87
C GLY A 13 9.97 4.19 4.58
N ASN A 14 10.44 3.55 3.51
CA ASN A 14 9.74 3.50 2.24
C ASN A 14 9.07 2.12 2.13
N ALA A 15 7.78 2.08 1.79
CA ALA A 15 7.05 0.83 1.59
C ALA A 15 7.63 -0.04 0.45
N GLU A 16 8.39 0.58 -0.46
CA GLU A 16 9.08 -0.08 -1.57
C GLU A 16 10.51 -0.54 -1.21
N ASN A 17 10.97 -0.28 0.02
CA ASN A 17 12.27 -0.73 0.53
C ASN A 17 12.23 -0.76 2.07
N LEU A 18 11.61 -1.80 2.62
CA LEU A 18 11.33 -1.93 4.04
C LEU A 18 12.60 -2.30 4.82
N PRO A 19 12.96 -1.57 5.89
CA PRO A 19 14.17 -1.81 6.67
C PRO A 19 13.99 -2.97 7.68
N PHE A 20 13.32 -4.04 7.28
CA PHE A 20 13.05 -5.22 8.10
C PHE A 20 13.64 -6.47 7.44
N ALA A 21 13.99 -7.45 8.26
CA ALA A 21 14.48 -8.74 7.79
C ALA A 21 13.39 -9.50 7.02
N ASP A 22 13.80 -10.53 6.29
CA ASP A 22 12.87 -11.46 5.66
C ASP A 22 12.07 -12.19 6.76
N HIS A 23 10.78 -12.46 6.50
CA HIS A 23 9.89 -13.16 7.43
C HIS A 23 9.89 -12.58 8.86
N PHE A 24 9.70 -11.27 8.97
CA PHE A 24 9.76 -10.53 10.23
C PHE A 24 8.40 -10.27 10.87
N PHE A 25 7.33 -10.24 10.06
CA PHE A 25 5.98 -9.93 10.53
C PHE A 25 5.02 -11.10 10.29
N ASP A 26 4.23 -11.44 11.30
CA ASP A 26 3.09 -12.35 11.16
C ASP A 26 1.92 -11.70 10.40
N THR A 27 1.75 -10.38 10.54
CA THR A 27 0.66 -9.62 9.95
C THR A 27 1.16 -8.28 9.42
N ILE A 28 0.82 -7.97 8.17
CA ILE A 28 1.10 -6.68 7.55
C ILE A 28 -0.23 -6.02 7.18
N THR A 29 -0.37 -4.73 7.49
CA THR A 29 -1.55 -3.96 7.12
C THR A 29 -1.13 -2.71 6.33
N CYS A 30 -1.86 -2.41 5.27
CA CYS A 30 -1.72 -1.16 4.52
C CYS A 30 -3.12 -0.60 4.26
N ARG A 31 -3.39 0.60 4.78
CA ARG A 31 -4.74 1.18 4.78
C ARG A 31 -4.71 2.62 4.32
N ILE A 32 -5.41 2.90 3.21
CA ILE A 32 -5.56 4.23 2.59
C ILE A 32 -4.19 4.89 2.39
N ALA A 33 -3.28 4.16 1.74
CA ALA A 33 -1.89 4.57 1.58
C ALA A 33 -1.27 4.15 0.24
N ALA A 34 -1.63 2.97 -0.30
CA ALA A 34 -0.95 2.41 -1.46
C ALA A 34 -1.10 3.25 -2.73
N HIS A 35 -2.18 4.02 -2.85
CA HIS A 35 -2.36 4.98 -3.93
C HIS A 35 -1.32 6.12 -3.95
N HIS A 36 -0.51 6.30 -2.90
CA HIS A 36 0.63 7.22 -2.88
C HIS A 36 1.96 6.58 -3.26
N PHE A 37 2.01 5.26 -3.47
CA PHE A 37 3.26 4.57 -3.77
C PHE A 37 3.60 4.71 -5.25
N THR A 38 4.89 4.90 -5.53
CA THR A 38 5.39 5.06 -6.90
C THR A 38 5.53 3.73 -7.63
N SER A 39 5.76 2.64 -6.90
CA SER A 39 5.85 1.27 -7.41
C SER A 39 5.07 0.31 -6.52
N PRO A 40 3.76 0.11 -6.79
CA PRO A 40 2.95 -0.89 -6.10
C PRO A 40 3.54 -2.31 -6.20
N ALA A 41 4.17 -2.67 -7.32
CA ALA A 41 4.82 -3.97 -7.48
C ALA A 41 5.99 -4.17 -6.52
N GLN A 42 6.84 -3.15 -6.35
CA GLN A 42 7.95 -3.22 -5.41
C GLN A 42 7.45 -3.26 -3.96
N PHE A 43 6.38 -2.53 -3.65
CA PHE A 43 5.70 -2.63 -2.36
C PHE A 43 5.20 -4.06 -2.09
N ILE A 44 4.50 -4.70 -3.04
CA ILE A 44 4.02 -6.08 -2.88
C ILE A 44 5.19 -7.07 -2.72
N TYR A 45 6.29 -6.87 -3.44
CA TYR A 45 7.52 -7.64 -3.23
C TYR A 45 8.04 -7.53 -1.79
N GLU A 46 8.13 -6.30 -1.26
CA GLU A 46 8.62 -6.08 0.11
C GLU A 46 7.66 -6.60 1.18
N VAL A 47 6.34 -6.51 0.95
CA VAL A 47 5.33 -7.17 1.79
C VAL A 47 5.58 -8.66 1.82
N ASN A 48 5.69 -9.31 0.65
CA ASN A 48 5.93 -10.75 0.59
C ASN A 48 7.26 -11.16 1.22
N ARG A 49 8.33 -10.38 1.03
CA ARG A 49 9.65 -10.65 1.62
C ARG A 49 9.62 -10.60 3.14
N THR A 50 8.93 -9.60 3.70
CA THR A 50 8.93 -9.34 5.15
C THR A 50 7.82 -10.08 5.91
N LEU A 51 6.84 -10.64 5.21
CA LEU A 51 5.78 -11.47 5.79
C LEU A 51 6.30 -12.89 6.06
N GLU A 52 5.99 -13.42 7.23
CA GLU A 52 6.26 -14.82 7.57
C GLU A 52 5.44 -15.79 6.69
N ASP A 53 5.90 -17.04 6.59
CA ASP A 53 5.16 -18.10 5.91
C ASP A 53 3.76 -18.28 6.53
N ASN A 54 2.72 -18.24 5.70
CA ASN A 54 1.31 -18.25 6.11
C ASN A 54 0.86 -17.01 6.92
N GLY A 55 1.65 -15.93 6.91
CA GLY A 55 1.25 -14.65 7.49
C GLY A 55 0.06 -14.01 6.77
N LEU A 56 -0.54 -13.00 7.41
CA LEU A 56 -1.72 -12.32 6.90
C LEU A 56 -1.37 -10.92 6.38
N PHE A 57 -1.59 -10.69 5.09
CA PHE A 57 -1.57 -9.35 4.51
C PHE A 57 -2.99 -8.80 4.33
N ILE A 58 -3.23 -7.59 4.85
CA ILE A 58 -4.51 -6.87 4.72
C ILE A 58 -4.26 -5.54 4.02
N LEU A 59 -4.78 -5.42 2.79
CA LEU A 59 -4.76 -4.18 2.01
C LEU A 59 -6.17 -3.58 1.93
N ILE A 60 -6.29 -2.30 2.29
CA ILE A 60 -7.53 -1.53 2.17
C ILE A 60 -7.19 -0.23 1.45
N ASP A 61 -7.70 -0.05 0.24
CA ASP A 61 -7.54 1.21 -0.48
C ASP A 61 -8.72 1.50 -1.42
N ASN A 62 -8.77 2.73 -1.92
CA ASN A 62 -9.64 3.07 -3.04
C ASN A 62 -9.15 2.34 -4.31
N VAL A 63 -10.08 1.93 -5.15
CA VAL A 63 -9.77 1.24 -6.42
C VAL A 63 -10.48 1.89 -7.59
N SER A 64 -9.82 1.90 -8.74
CA SER A 64 -10.38 2.44 -9.97
C SER A 64 -11.36 1.46 -10.63
N PRO A 65 -12.39 1.96 -11.34
CA PRO A 65 -13.23 1.14 -12.20
C PRO A 65 -12.43 0.42 -13.30
N GLU A 66 -12.90 -0.73 -13.75
CA GLU A 66 -12.22 -1.49 -14.82
C GLU A 66 -12.29 -0.78 -16.19
N ASN A 67 -13.32 0.06 -16.40
CA ASN A 67 -13.44 0.90 -17.59
C ASN A 67 -12.32 1.97 -17.60
N ASN A 68 -11.54 2.01 -18.69
CA ASN A 68 -10.36 2.88 -18.81
C ASN A 68 -10.68 4.38 -18.75
N GLU A 69 -11.82 4.81 -19.28
CA GLU A 69 -12.22 6.22 -19.26
C GLU A 69 -12.54 6.66 -17.81
N TYR A 70 -13.26 5.82 -17.07
CA TYR A 70 -13.61 6.10 -15.68
C TYR A 70 -12.41 5.97 -14.73
N ASP A 71 -11.50 5.02 -14.96
CA ASP A 71 -10.20 4.96 -14.28
C ASP A 71 -9.41 6.27 -14.46
N THR A 72 -9.23 6.69 -15.71
CA THR A 72 -8.48 7.91 -16.05
C THR A 72 -9.13 9.13 -15.40
N PHE A 73 -10.45 9.27 -15.50
CA PHE A 73 -11.18 10.37 -14.90
C PHE A 73 -11.05 10.39 -13.37
N TYR A 74 -11.23 9.24 -12.72
CA TYR A 74 -11.13 9.13 -11.27
C TYR A 74 -9.74 9.54 -10.77
N ASN A 75 -8.68 8.95 -11.34
CA ASN A 75 -7.31 9.28 -10.96
C ASN A 75 -6.94 10.74 -11.27
N PHE A 76 -7.48 11.31 -12.34
CA PHE A 76 -7.30 12.73 -12.65
C PHE A 76 -7.88 13.62 -11.55
N ILE A 77 -9.11 13.35 -11.09
CA ILE A 77 -9.75 14.13 -10.03
C ILE A 77 -8.99 13.99 -8.71
N GLU A 78 -8.59 12.76 -8.34
CA GLU A 78 -7.82 12.53 -7.11
C GLU A 78 -6.47 13.26 -7.14
N LYS A 79 -5.70 13.17 -8.23
CA LYS A 79 -4.43 13.91 -8.38
C LYS A 79 -4.61 15.43 -8.32
N LYS A 80 -5.72 15.95 -8.85
CA LYS A 80 -6.04 17.38 -8.78
C LYS A 80 -6.40 17.81 -7.36
N ARG A 81 -7.11 16.97 -6.61
CA ARG A 81 -7.49 17.22 -5.22
C ARG A 81 -6.29 17.06 -4.27
N ASP A 82 -5.43 16.09 -4.53
CA ASP A 82 -4.23 15.77 -3.77
C ASP A 82 -3.04 15.54 -4.72
N PRO A 83 -2.10 16.49 -4.81
CA PRO A 83 -0.92 16.35 -5.66
C PRO A 83 -0.03 15.14 -5.32
N SER A 84 -0.12 14.59 -4.11
CA SER A 84 0.66 13.43 -3.67
C SER A 84 0.03 12.09 -4.02
N HIS A 85 -1.23 12.05 -4.48
CA HIS A 85 -1.87 10.84 -4.99
C HIS A 85 -1.09 10.34 -6.21
N GLU A 86 -0.59 9.12 -6.27
CA GLU A 86 0.06 8.60 -7.46
C GLU A 86 -0.96 7.92 -8.38
N ARG A 87 -1.54 6.80 -7.93
CA ARG A 87 -2.57 6.08 -8.67
C ARG A 87 -3.36 5.15 -7.76
N ALA A 88 -4.68 5.25 -7.80
CA ALA A 88 -5.54 4.18 -7.33
C ALA A 88 -5.65 3.13 -8.44
N LEU A 89 -5.03 1.96 -8.23
CA LEU A 89 -5.09 0.87 -9.19
C LEU A 89 -6.49 0.27 -9.29
N LYS A 90 -6.78 -0.38 -10.41
CA LYS A 90 -7.92 -1.27 -10.58
C LYS A 90 -7.77 -2.51 -9.72
N LYS A 91 -8.88 -3.22 -9.51
CA LYS A 91 -8.83 -4.51 -8.78
C LYS A 91 -8.05 -5.55 -9.56
N THR A 92 -8.21 -5.58 -10.89
CA THR A 92 -7.48 -6.51 -11.76
C THR A 92 -5.97 -6.28 -11.72
N GLU A 93 -5.52 -5.02 -11.69
CA GLU A 93 -4.11 -4.67 -11.53
C GLU A 93 -3.56 -5.22 -10.20
N TRP A 94 -4.27 -5.01 -9.08
CA TRP A 94 -3.88 -5.59 -7.78
C TRP A 94 -3.80 -7.12 -7.78
N LEU A 95 -4.71 -7.81 -8.47
CA LEU A 95 -4.71 -9.28 -8.56
C LEU A 95 -3.56 -9.85 -9.41
N THR A 96 -2.86 -9.00 -10.17
CA THR A 96 -1.75 -9.39 -11.04
C THR A 96 -0.37 -9.10 -10.44
N LEU A 97 -0.32 -8.37 -9.34
CA LEU A 97 0.89 -8.12 -8.55
C LEU A 97 1.14 -9.29 -7.58
#